data_AF-A0A3M2RNI7-F1
#
_entry.id   AF-A0A3M2RNI7-F1
#
_cell.length_a   1.000
_cell.length_b   1.000
_cell.length_c   1.000
_cell.angle_alpha   90.00
_cell.angle_beta   90.00
_cell.angle_gamma   90.00
#
_symmetry.space_group_name_H-M   'P 1'
#
loop_
_entity.id
_entity.type
_entity.pdbx_description
1 polymer ?
#
loop_
_entity_poly.entity_id
_entity_poly.type
_entity_poly.pdbx_seq_one_letter_code
_entity_poly.pdbx_strand_id
1 'polypeptide(L)'
;MSTQEMKENTPTSAKGNGETIDLDLLASLDEEAFAARVPAILSSASQAIFKSHQRKPPGIETIRSRATETPTVAAVSNMIKSPIKDQDEFYLAWTTLNEIVVDLPLEELQLYRPALKAVAETPVSNTTASHYQGATNLRSEAASLIRFMDDPTAVWVPQTKSDHIAERTLQERVKTADEMRPHVPGLLNWLADANWPPFRGCRTQLARFPEVTVGPIGKLIEKERGDGGWIVSLLEFVDECVPVSMWEELKPTIKTLVEEAKGDEDEWEVSDLARRWLEKLERKSV
;
A
#
# COMPACT_ATOMS: atom_id res chain seq x y z
N MET A 1 40.29 12.66 52.37
CA MET A 1 39.59 12.36 51.10
C MET A 1 40.37 11.23 50.45
N SER A 2 39.99 9.98 50.66
CA SER A 2 38.93 9.21 49.97
C SER A 2 39.53 8.44 48.80
N THR A 3 39.59 7.11 48.94
CA THR A 3 39.23 6.12 47.92
C THR A 3 39.30 4.75 48.58
N GLN A 4 38.14 4.18 48.85
CA GLN A 4 37.99 2.76 49.20
C GLN A 4 37.15 2.10 48.11
N GLU A 5 37.60 0.91 47.71
CA GLU A 5 37.05 0.06 46.68
C GLU A 5 35.58 -0.31 46.92
N MET A 6 34.78 -0.36 45.85
CA MET A 6 33.62 -1.25 45.77
C MET A 6 33.56 -1.85 44.36
N LYS A 7 33.80 -3.17 44.33
CA LYS A 7 33.54 -4.06 43.20
C LYS A 7 32.05 -4.32 43.04
N GLU A 8 31.68 -4.61 41.79
CA GLU A 8 30.58 -5.48 41.34
C GLU A 8 29.14 -5.15 41.76
N ASN A 9 28.32 -4.73 40.79
CA ASN A 9 27.28 -5.60 40.23
C ASN A 9 26.54 -4.87 39.11
N THR A 10 26.90 -5.21 37.88
CA THR A 10 26.12 -4.88 36.68
C THR A 10 24.92 -5.83 36.62
N PRO A 11 23.66 -5.36 36.59
CA PRO A 11 22.55 -6.24 36.26
C PRO A 11 22.62 -6.52 34.76
N THR A 12 22.96 -7.77 34.46
CA THR A 12 22.85 -8.39 33.15
C THR A 12 21.46 -8.13 32.57
N SER A 13 21.47 -7.56 31.37
CA SER A 13 20.35 -7.49 30.43
C SER A 13 19.46 -8.73 30.53
N ALA A 14 18.23 -8.53 31.00
CA ALA A 14 17.17 -9.51 30.82
C ALA A 14 16.87 -9.55 29.32
N LYS A 15 17.47 -10.52 28.63
CA LYS A 15 17.03 -10.95 27.30
C LYS A 15 15.53 -11.23 27.40
N GLY A 16 14.73 -10.41 26.72
CA GLY A 16 13.33 -10.70 26.50
C GLY A 16 13.21 -12.08 25.89
N ASN A 17 12.44 -12.95 26.53
CA ASN A 17 11.98 -14.19 25.96
C ASN A 17 11.14 -13.85 24.72
N GLY A 18 11.78 -13.78 23.56
CA GLY A 18 11.06 -13.90 22.29
C GLY A 18 10.59 -15.33 22.22
N GLU A 19 9.36 -15.60 22.68
CA GLU A 19 8.65 -16.84 22.34
C GLU A 19 8.65 -16.93 20.82
N THR A 20 9.50 -17.78 20.27
CA THR A 20 9.41 -18.19 18.88
C THR A 20 8.06 -18.86 18.72
N ILE A 21 7.16 -18.19 18.01
CA ILE A 21 5.84 -18.71 17.66
C ILE A 21 6.06 -19.96 16.82
N ASP A 22 5.74 -21.11 17.39
CA ASP A 22 5.67 -22.37 16.66
C ASP A 22 4.37 -22.38 15.83
N LEU A 23 4.54 -22.25 14.50
CA LEU A 23 3.42 -22.16 13.57
C LEU A 23 2.62 -23.46 13.49
N ASP A 24 3.28 -24.61 13.64
CA ASP A 24 2.62 -25.91 13.60
C ASP A 24 1.78 -26.09 14.87
N LEU A 25 2.31 -25.63 16.02
CA LEU A 25 1.55 -25.58 17.25
C LEU A 25 0.34 -24.64 17.15
N LEU A 26 0.51 -23.43 16.62
CA LEU A 26 -0.60 -22.47 16.42
C LEU A 26 -1.71 -23.04 15.54
N ALA A 27 -1.34 -23.72 14.45
CA ALA A 27 -2.30 -24.34 13.53
C ALA A 27 -3.09 -25.48 14.18
N SER A 28 -2.52 -26.16 15.18
CA SER A 28 -3.14 -27.28 15.89
C SER A 28 -4.10 -26.89 17.03
N LEU A 29 -4.11 -25.61 17.43
CA LEU A 29 -4.99 -25.13 18.51
C LEU A 29 -6.46 -25.17 18.09
N ASP A 30 -7.35 -25.48 19.04
CA ASP A 30 -8.79 -25.24 18.86
C ASP A 30 -9.11 -23.76 18.68
N GLU A 31 -10.34 -23.45 18.23
CA GLU A 31 -10.75 -22.07 17.88
C GLU A 31 -10.59 -21.08 19.03
N GLU A 32 -10.94 -21.46 20.26
CA GLU A 32 -10.87 -20.58 21.43
C GLU A 32 -9.43 -20.35 21.89
N ALA A 33 -8.65 -21.42 21.97
CA ALA A 33 -7.24 -21.36 22.34
C ALA A 33 -6.44 -20.56 21.30
N PHE A 34 -6.77 -20.68 20.01
CA PHE A 34 -6.16 -19.88 18.95
C PHE A 34 -6.56 -18.41 19.05
N ALA A 35 -7.85 -18.11 19.18
CA ALA A 35 -8.34 -16.74 19.30
C ALA A 35 -7.72 -15.99 20.49
N ALA A 36 -7.46 -16.69 21.60
CA ALA A 36 -6.76 -16.13 22.76
C ALA A 36 -5.31 -15.69 22.45
N ARG A 37 -4.67 -16.22 21.39
CA ARG A 37 -3.32 -15.85 20.95
C ARG A 37 -3.30 -14.70 19.95
N VAL A 38 -4.39 -14.45 19.24
CA VAL A 38 -4.50 -13.41 18.20
C VAL A 38 -4.01 -12.03 18.65
N PRO A 39 -4.41 -11.50 19.84
CA PRO A 39 -3.95 -10.18 20.27
C PRO A 39 -2.43 -10.07 20.43
N ALA A 40 -1.77 -11.12 20.92
CA ALA A 40 -0.32 -11.15 21.09
C ALA A 40 0.40 -11.15 19.73
N ILE A 41 -0.07 -11.98 18.79
CA ILE A 41 0.48 -12.07 17.42
C ILE A 41 0.37 -10.71 16.72
N LEU A 42 -0.82 -10.09 16.75
CA LEU A 42 -1.05 -8.78 16.12
C LEU A 42 -0.27 -7.65 16.79
N SER A 43 -0.10 -7.71 18.11
CA SER A 43 0.73 -6.74 18.85
C SER A 43 2.20 -6.84 18.44
N SER A 44 2.74 -8.06 18.33
CA SER A 44 4.10 -8.29 17.84
C SER A 44 4.25 -7.83 16.39
N ALA A 45 3.27 -8.06 15.52
CA ALA A 45 3.30 -7.61 14.13
C ALA A 45 3.30 -6.07 14.02
N SER A 46 2.44 -5.41 14.79
CA SER A 46 2.38 -3.96 14.88
C SER A 46 3.72 -3.36 15.33
N GLN A 47 4.36 -3.94 16.35
CA GLN A 47 5.70 -3.52 16.80
C GLN A 47 6.79 -3.75 15.74
N ALA A 48 6.72 -4.85 14.99
CA ALA A 48 7.65 -5.13 13.90
C ALA A 48 7.56 -4.06 12.81
N ILE A 49 6.34 -3.71 12.38
CA ILE A 49 6.07 -2.75 11.32
C ILE A 49 6.45 -1.33 11.72
N PHE A 50 5.99 -0.87 12.89
CA PHE A 50 6.06 0.56 13.25
C PHE A 50 7.20 0.95 14.19
N LYS A 51 7.73 0.02 15.00
CA LYS A 51 8.72 0.36 16.03
C LYS A 51 10.12 -0.15 15.71
N SER A 52 10.22 -1.37 15.19
CA SER A 52 11.53 -2.02 15.01
C SER A 52 11.98 -2.14 13.55
N HIS A 53 11.10 -1.89 12.58
CA HIS A 53 11.34 -2.10 11.14
C HIS A 53 11.91 -3.51 10.85
N GLN A 54 11.51 -4.47 11.69
CA GLN A 54 11.93 -5.86 11.58
C GLN A 54 10.97 -6.63 10.69
N ARG A 55 11.41 -7.81 10.24
CA ARG A 55 10.55 -8.73 9.51
C ARG A 55 9.29 -9.03 10.32
N LYS A 56 8.14 -8.99 9.66
CA LYS A 56 6.85 -9.33 10.25
C LYS A 56 6.94 -10.72 10.92
N PRO A 57 6.50 -10.86 12.19
CA PRO A 57 6.54 -12.12 12.89
C PRO A 57 5.63 -13.15 12.21
N PRO A 58 5.96 -14.45 12.32
CA PRO A 58 5.12 -15.51 11.80
C PRO A 58 3.75 -15.51 12.52
N GLY A 59 2.66 -15.80 11.78
CA GLY A 59 1.31 -15.98 12.34
C GLY A 59 0.19 -15.20 11.65
N ILE A 60 0.50 -14.13 10.91
CA ILE A 60 -0.50 -13.34 10.15
C ILE A 60 -1.29 -14.23 9.18
N GLU A 61 -0.61 -15.06 8.41
CA GLU A 61 -1.27 -16.00 7.48
C GLU A 61 -2.14 -17.03 8.20
N THR A 62 -1.72 -17.50 9.38
CA THR A 62 -2.52 -18.42 10.18
C THR A 62 -3.80 -17.74 10.67
N ILE A 63 -3.73 -16.49 11.12
CA ILE A 63 -4.91 -15.70 11.50
C ILE A 63 -5.84 -15.55 10.30
N ARG A 64 -5.30 -15.20 9.13
CA ARG A 64 -6.08 -15.04 7.89
C ARG A 64 -6.79 -16.34 7.49
N SER A 65 -6.08 -17.48 7.56
CA SER A 65 -6.66 -18.79 7.24
C SER A 65 -7.80 -19.23 8.18
N ARG A 66 -7.88 -18.62 9.36
CA ARG A 66 -8.87 -18.90 10.41
C ARG A 66 -9.82 -17.72 10.64
N ALA A 67 -9.84 -16.74 9.74
CA ALA A 67 -10.62 -15.50 9.86
C ALA A 67 -12.14 -15.68 9.72
N THR A 68 -12.61 -16.92 9.54
CA THR A 68 -14.03 -17.28 9.50
C THR A 68 -14.51 -17.93 10.80
N GLU A 69 -13.59 -18.33 11.69
CA GLU A 69 -13.92 -18.91 12.98
C GLU A 69 -14.47 -17.82 13.92
N THR A 70 -15.59 -18.11 14.58
CA THR A 70 -16.31 -17.10 15.39
C THR A 70 -15.42 -16.47 16.48
N PRO A 71 -14.63 -17.24 17.25
CA PRO A 71 -13.71 -16.66 18.24
C PRO A 71 -12.63 -15.78 17.60
N THR A 72 -12.09 -16.18 16.44
CA THR A 72 -11.07 -15.41 15.71
C THR A 72 -11.64 -14.11 15.14
N VAL A 73 -12.84 -14.15 14.55
CA VAL A 73 -13.57 -12.95 14.10
C VAL A 73 -13.76 -11.98 15.25
N ALA A 74 -14.20 -12.48 16.41
CA ALA A 74 -14.39 -11.65 17.60
C ALA A 74 -13.07 -11.04 18.08
N ALA A 75 -11.97 -11.82 18.12
CA ALA A 75 -10.66 -11.33 18.53
C ALA A 75 -10.13 -10.24 17.58
N VAL A 76 -10.18 -10.47 16.27
CA VAL A 76 -9.73 -9.51 15.25
C VAL A 76 -10.62 -8.25 15.25
N SER A 77 -11.94 -8.40 15.28
CA SER A 77 -12.89 -7.29 15.37
C SER A 77 -12.64 -6.43 16.62
N ASN A 78 -12.35 -7.08 17.75
CA ASN A 78 -12.00 -6.40 18.98
C ASN A 78 -10.67 -5.65 18.91
N MET A 79 -9.76 -5.93 17.98
CA MET A 79 -8.50 -5.18 17.83
C MET A 79 -8.67 -3.97 16.91
N ILE A 80 -9.67 -3.96 16.04
CA ILE A 80 -10.09 -2.82 15.22
C ILE A 80 -11.01 -1.92 16.07
N LYS A 81 -10.46 -1.38 17.17
CA LYS A 81 -11.24 -0.61 18.16
C LYS A 81 -11.50 0.82 17.69
N SER A 82 -12.61 1.35 18.18
CA SER A 82 -12.87 2.79 18.26
C SER A 82 -13.54 3.12 19.61
N PRO A 83 -13.25 4.28 20.23
CA PRO A 83 -12.30 5.31 19.79
C PRO A 83 -10.84 4.90 20.07
N ILE A 84 -9.93 5.32 19.18
CA ILE A 84 -8.48 5.17 19.33
C ILE A 84 -7.96 6.21 20.33
N LYS A 85 -7.32 5.77 21.41
CA LYS A 85 -6.89 6.65 22.50
C LYS A 85 -5.44 7.10 22.40
N ASP A 86 -4.60 6.31 21.75
CA ASP A 86 -3.17 6.59 21.64
C ASP A 86 -2.56 5.99 20.35
N GLN A 87 -1.26 6.20 20.19
CA GLN A 87 -0.51 5.76 19.02
C GLN A 87 -0.37 4.23 18.92
N ASP A 88 -0.30 3.53 20.06
CA ASP A 88 -0.14 2.07 20.07
C ASP A 88 -1.46 1.38 19.70
N GLU A 89 -2.59 1.90 20.21
CA GLU A 89 -3.93 1.47 19.78
C GLU A 89 -4.13 1.73 18.29
N PHE A 90 -3.69 2.89 17.77
CA PHE A 90 -3.74 3.17 16.33
C PHE A 90 -2.95 2.14 15.51
N TYR A 91 -1.68 1.90 15.86
CA TYR A 91 -0.84 0.97 15.11
C TYR A 91 -1.39 -0.44 15.13
N LEU A 92 -1.93 -0.89 16.27
CA LEU A 92 -2.57 -2.20 16.38
C LEU A 92 -3.82 -2.30 15.49
N ALA A 93 -4.71 -1.29 15.53
CA ALA A 93 -5.91 -1.27 14.71
C ALA A 93 -5.57 -1.21 13.20
N TRP A 94 -4.59 -0.39 12.82
CA TRP A 94 -4.09 -0.28 11.45
C TRP A 94 -3.49 -1.60 10.96
N THR A 95 -2.63 -2.23 11.77
CA THR A 95 -2.05 -3.54 11.45
C THR A 95 -3.14 -4.59 11.29
N THR A 96 -4.12 -4.62 12.20
CA THR A 96 -5.20 -5.60 12.15
C THR A 96 -6.05 -5.43 10.89
N LEU A 97 -6.43 -4.19 10.56
CA LEU A 97 -7.20 -3.90 9.36
C LEU A 97 -6.42 -4.32 8.10
N ASN A 98 -5.19 -3.81 7.93
CA ASN A 98 -4.45 -3.96 6.67
C ASN A 98 -3.80 -5.34 6.48
N GLU A 99 -3.38 -6.02 7.55
CA GLU A 99 -2.71 -7.33 7.43
C GLU A 99 -3.70 -8.50 7.45
N ILE A 100 -4.84 -8.34 8.13
CA ILE A 100 -5.84 -9.41 8.24
C ILE A 100 -7.01 -9.11 7.31
N VAL A 101 -7.75 -8.04 7.59
CA VAL A 101 -9.10 -7.86 7.04
C VAL A 101 -9.08 -7.43 5.57
N VAL A 102 -8.20 -6.51 5.17
CA VAL A 102 -8.14 -5.95 3.81
C VAL A 102 -7.92 -7.02 2.73
N ASP A 103 -7.27 -8.13 3.04
CA ASP A 103 -6.95 -9.19 2.08
C ASP A 103 -7.98 -10.35 2.09
N LEU A 104 -8.99 -10.31 2.96
CA LEU A 104 -9.98 -11.39 3.04
C LEU A 104 -10.87 -11.44 1.80
N PRO A 105 -11.29 -12.65 1.35
CA PRO A 105 -12.34 -12.81 0.35
C PRO A 105 -13.61 -12.01 0.69
N LEU A 106 -14.34 -11.59 -0.34
CA LEU A 106 -15.50 -10.71 -0.20
C LEU A 106 -16.59 -11.30 0.73
N GLU A 107 -16.77 -12.62 0.69
CA GLU A 107 -17.72 -13.35 1.51
C GLU A 107 -17.32 -13.31 3.00
N GLU A 108 -16.02 -13.46 3.28
CA GLU A 108 -15.47 -13.48 4.64
C GLU A 108 -15.44 -12.07 5.27
N LEU A 109 -15.24 -11.03 4.45
CA LEU A 109 -15.30 -9.63 4.89
C LEU A 109 -16.62 -9.28 5.60
N GLN A 110 -17.73 -9.93 5.22
CA GLN A 110 -19.05 -9.65 5.82
C GLN A 110 -19.07 -9.89 7.34
N LEU A 111 -18.25 -10.83 7.82
CA LEU A 111 -18.11 -11.13 9.24
C LEU A 111 -17.56 -9.93 10.04
N TYR A 112 -16.79 -9.06 9.40
CA TYR A 112 -16.11 -7.91 10.00
C TYR A 112 -16.89 -6.60 9.84
N ARG A 113 -18.00 -6.60 9.09
CA ARG A 113 -18.82 -5.40 8.81
C ARG A 113 -19.20 -4.59 10.06
N PRO A 114 -19.61 -5.20 11.19
CA PRO A 114 -19.95 -4.43 12.39
C PRO A 114 -18.77 -3.60 12.93
N ALA A 115 -17.56 -4.19 12.97
CA ALA A 115 -16.36 -3.50 13.44
C ALA A 115 -15.93 -2.39 12.48
N LEU A 116 -16.01 -2.65 11.17
CA LEU A 116 -15.71 -1.65 10.14
C LEU A 116 -16.64 -0.45 10.24
N LYS A 117 -17.94 -0.66 10.45
CA LYS A 117 -18.91 0.44 10.64
C LYS A 117 -18.59 1.26 11.88
N ALA A 118 -18.30 0.60 13.00
CA ALA A 118 -17.95 1.28 14.24
C ALA A 118 -16.72 2.19 14.08
N VAL A 119 -15.71 1.74 13.31
CA VAL A 119 -14.55 2.58 12.98
C VAL A 119 -14.92 3.70 12.01
N ALA A 120 -15.62 3.40 10.91
CA ALA A 120 -16.03 4.36 9.89
C ALA A 120 -16.88 5.52 10.44
N GLU A 121 -17.70 5.26 11.45
CA GLU A 121 -18.61 6.23 12.08
C GLU A 121 -17.95 7.05 13.20
N THR A 122 -16.67 6.81 13.50
CA THR A 122 -15.95 7.52 14.56
C THR A 122 -15.87 9.03 14.26
N PRO A 123 -16.22 9.90 15.22
CA PRO A 123 -16.10 11.34 15.05
C PRO A 123 -14.67 11.77 14.73
N VAL A 124 -14.52 12.77 13.85
CA VAL A 124 -13.22 13.39 13.58
C VAL A 124 -12.78 14.14 14.83
N SER A 125 -11.56 13.87 15.29
CA SER A 125 -10.91 14.72 16.28
C SER A 125 -10.29 15.94 15.59
N ASN A 126 -10.51 17.13 16.14
CA ASN A 126 -9.91 18.38 15.65
C ASN A 126 -8.47 18.61 16.15
N THR A 127 -7.87 17.61 16.78
CA THR A 127 -6.53 17.69 17.36
C THR A 127 -5.45 17.33 16.34
N THR A 128 -4.27 17.92 16.48
CA THR A 128 -3.12 17.69 15.58
C THR A 128 -2.21 16.52 15.97
N ALA A 129 -2.55 15.75 17.03
CA ALA A 129 -1.69 14.64 17.43
C ALA A 129 -1.69 13.52 16.37
N SER A 130 -0.53 12.92 16.13
CA SER A 130 -0.28 11.97 15.04
C SER A 130 -1.26 10.78 15.00
N HIS A 131 -1.66 10.25 16.16
CA HIS A 131 -2.60 9.13 16.25
C HIS A 131 -4.03 9.52 15.82
N TYR A 132 -4.44 10.77 15.99
CA TYR A 132 -5.74 11.24 15.48
C TYR A 132 -5.73 11.45 13.97
N GLN A 133 -4.61 11.89 13.40
CA GLN A 133 -4.45 11.92 11.94
C GLN A 133 -4.46 10.49 11.38
N GLY A 134 -3.76 9.55 12.03
CA GLY A 134 -3.82 8.13 11.70
C GLY A 134 -5.23 7.55 11.78
N ALA A 135 -5.99 7.88 12.84
CA ALA A 135 -7.38 7.44 12.99
C ALA A 135 -8.28 7.93 11.85
N THR A 136 -7.99 9.10 11.26
CA THR A 136 -8.70 9.58 10.06
C THR A 136 -8.46 8.66 8.86
N ASN A 137 -7.21 8.23 8.64
CA ASN A 137 -6.89 7.28 7.57
C ASN A 137 -7.53 5.92 7.82
N LEU A 138 -7.49 5.42 9.06
CA LEU A 138 -8.13 4.15 9.44
C LEU A 138 -9.64 4.18 9.15
N ARG A 139 -10.29 5.30 9.45
CA ARG A 139 -11.71 5.53 9.17
C ARG A 139 -12.01 5.53 7.68
N SER A 140 -11.21 6.27 6.90
CA SER A 140 -11.35 6.31 5.45
C SER A 140 -11.17 4.92 4.83
N GLU A 141 -10.20 4.14 5.31
CA GLU A 141 -9.96 2.78 4.82
C GLU A 141 -11.09 1.83 5.16
N ALA A 142 -11.62 1.89 6.39
CA ALA A 142 -12.82 1.14 6.77
C ALA A 142 -14.04 1.50 5.90
N ALA A 143 -14.22 2.79 5.59
CA ALA A 143 -15.29 3.25 4.70
C ALA A 143 -15.10 2.75 3.25
N SER A 144 -13.87 2.79 2.73
CA SER A 144 -13.54 2.22 1.42
C SER A 144 -13.84 0.72 1.37
N LEU A 145 -13.53 -0.03 2.43
CA LEU A 145 -13.79 -1.46 2.50
C LEU A 145 -15.29 -1.76 2.59
N ILE A 146 -16.07 -0.97 3.34
CA ILE A 146 -17.53 -1.06 3.33
C ILE A 146 -18.09 -0.81 1.94
N ARG A 147 -17.60 0.22 1.23
CA ARG A 147 -18.01 0.51 -0.16
C ARG A 147 -17.66 -0.66 -1.09
N PHE A 148 -16.48 -1.26 -0.94
CA PHE A 148 -16.08 -2.45 -1.69
C PHE A 148 -17.06 -3.60 -1.45
N MET A 149 -17.51 -3.78 -0.22
CA MET A 149 -18.46 -4.83 0.15
C MET A 149 -19.88 -4.58 -0.34
N ASP A 150 -20.32 -3.31 -0.40
CA ASP A 150 -21.70 -2.94 -0.75
C ASP A 150 -21.96 -2.94 -2.25
N ASP A 151 -20.95 -2.58 -3.04
CA ASP A 151 -21.03 -2.61 -4.49
C ASP A 151 -19.92 -3.52 -5.04
N PRO A 152 -20.23 -4.80 -5.38
CA PRO A 152 -19.24 -5.73 -5.92
C PRO A 152 -18.74 -5.35 -7.32
N THR A 153 -19.37 -4.38 -7.97
CA THR A 153 -19.01 -3.90 -9.32
C THR A 153 -18.24 -2.58 -9.30
N ALA A 154 -18.21 -1.88 -8.17
CA ALA A 154 -17.50 -0.60 -8.05
C ALA A 154 -16.01 -0.74 -8.34
N VAL A 155 -15.49 0.15 -9.18
CA VAL A 155 -14.05 0.30 -9.42
C VAL A 155 -13.70 1.77 -9.26
N TRP A 156 -12.62 2.06 -8.55
CA TRP A 156 -12.12 3.43 -8.42
C TRP A 156 -10.59 3.47 -8.40
N VAL A 157 -10.07 4.66 -8.71
CA VAL A 157 -8.66 4.99 -8.53
C VAL A 157 -8.43 5.52 -7.11
N PRO A 158 -7.22 5.38 -6.54
CA PRO A 158 -6.94 5.89 -5.21
C PRO A 158 -7.29 7.37 -5.09
N GLN A 159 -7.99 7.74 -4.02
CA GLN A 159 -8.37 9.13 -3.74
C GLN A 159 -7.42 9.79 -2.73
N THR A 160 -6.69 8.98 -1.95
CA THR A 160 -5.73 9.43 -0.95
C THR A 160 -4.50 8.52 -0.94
N LYS A 161 -3.43 8.93 -0.28
CA LYS A 161 -2.22 8.11 -0.06
C LYS A 161 -2.48 6.85 0.77
N SER A 162 -3.67 6.72 1.36
CA SER A 162 -4.02 5.63 2.26
C SER A 162 -5.16 4.76 1.74
N ASP A 163 -5.66 4.99 0.52
CA ASP A 163 -6.78 4.25 -0.09
C ASP A 163 -6.27 2.95 -0.73
N HIS A 164 -5.94 1.96 0.11
CA HIS A 164 -5.38 0.68 -0.38
C HIS A 164 -6.46 -0.18 -1.05
N ILE A 165 -7.73 0.00 -0.68
CA ILE A 165 -8.86 -0.70 -1.30
C ILE A 165 -9.01 -0.37 -2.79
N ALA A 166 -8.66 0.84 -3.23
CA ALA A 166 -8.72 1.21 -4.64
C ALA A 166 -7.91 0.25 -5.52
N GLU A 167 -6.67 -0.05 -5.11
CA GLU A 167 -5.80 -1.02 -5.81
C GLU A 167 -6.47 -2.40 -5.89
N ARG A 168 -7.02 -2.86 -4.77
CA ARG A 168 -7.75 -4.13 -4.70
C ARG A 168 -8.93 -4.16 -5.68
N THR A 169 -9.71 -3.09 -5.78
CA THR A 169 -10.85 -3.03 -6.73
C THR A 169 -10.40 -3.19 -8.17
N LEU A 170 -9.31 -2.52 -8.55
CA LEU A 170 -8.74 -2.59 -9.90
C LEU A 170 -8.20 -4.00 -10.19
N GLN A 171 -7.50 -4.60 -9.25
CA GLN A 171 -6.95 -5.95 -9.39
C GLN A 171 -8.06 -7.00 -9.55
N GLU A 172 -9.06 -6.94 -8.68
CA GLU A 172 -10.09 -7.97 -8.60
C GLU A 172 -11.18 -7.81 -9.67
N ARG A 173 -11.49 -6.59 -10.10
CA ARG A 173 -12.69 -6.32 -10.92
C ARG A 173 -12.41 -5.90 -12.34
N VAL A 174 -11.23 -5.31 -12.64
CA VAL A 174 -10.85 -4.95 -14.01
C VAL A 174 -10.14 -6.13 -14.66
N LYS A 175 -10.71 -6.66 -15.75
CA LYS A 175 -10.19 -7.82 -16.49
C LYS A 175 -9.82 -7.50 -17.93
N THR A 176 -10.34 -6.41 -18.47
CA THR A 176 -10.11 -6.00 -19.86
C THR A 176 -9.57 -4.59 -19.97
N ALA A 177 -8.95 -4.29 -21.11
CA ALA A 177 -8.47 -2.95 -21.41
C ALA A 177 -9.60 -1.91 -21.50
N ASP A 178 -10.78 -2.31 -21.97
CA ASP A 178 -11.95 -1.42 -22.06
C ASP A 178 -12.47 -1.02 -20.68
N GLU A 179 -12.51 -1.96 -19.73
CA GLU A 179 -12.82 -1.68 -18.32
C GLU A 179 -11.74 -0.81 -17.66
N MET A 180 -10.48 -0.99 -18.03
CA MET A 180 -9.36 -0.22 -17.48
C MET A 180 -9.33 1.23 -17.98
N ARG A 181 -9.68 1.46 -19.25
CA ARG A 181 -9.57 2.76 -19.95
C ARG A 181 -10.08 3.98 -19.14
N PRO A 182 -11.27 3.97 -18.52
CA PRO A 182 -11.76 5.12 -17.75
C PRO A 182 -10.91 5.45 -16.51
N HIS A 183 -10.13 4.50 -16.00
CA HIS A 183 -9.32 4.66 -14.79
C HIS A 183 -7.89 5.11 -15.07
N VAL A 184 -7.39 4.92 -16.30
CA VAL A 184 -6.00 5.24 -16.69
C VAL A 184 -5.59 6.67 -16.29
N PRO A 185 -6.34 7.74 -16.60
CA PRO A 185 -5.92 9.10 -16.25
C PRO A 185 -5.73 9.29 -14.75
N GLY A 186 -6.61 8.69 -13.95
CA GLY A 186 -6.53 8.76 -12.49
C GLY A 186 -5.33 8.00 -11.92
N LEU A 187 -4.98 6.85 -12.51
CA LEU A 187 -3.79 6.09 -12.09
C LEU A 187 -2.48 6.77 -12.48
N LEU A 188 -2.42 7.40 -13.65
CA LEU A 188 -1.22 8.11 -14.09
C LEU A 188 -0.85 9.27 -13.16
N ASN A 189 -1.83 9.92 -12.53
CA ASN A 189 -1.61 10.94 -11.50
C ASN A 189 -0.84 10.42 -10.29
N TRP A 190 -0.96 9.12 -9.97
CA TRP A 190 -0.23 8.51 -8.86
C TRP A 190 1.20 8.11 -9.24
N LEU A 191 1.61 8.29 -10.50
CA LEU A 191 2.99 8.08 -10.94
C LEU A 191 3.87 9.33 -10.82
N ALA A 192 3.36 10.42 -10.21
CA ALA A 192 4.12 11.65 -10.02
C ALA A 192 5.24 11.54 -8.96
N ASP A 193 5.09 10.66 -7.97
CA ASP A 193 6.04 10.50 -6.87
C ASP A 193 6.13 9.03 -6.44
N ALA A 194 7.30 8.42 -6.67
CA ALA A 194 7.58 7.04 -6.31
C ALA A 194 7.47 6.74 -4.80
N ASN A 195 7.49 7.77 -3.95
CA ASN A 195 7.31 7.64 -2.51
C ASN A 195 5.84 7.58 -2.09
N TRP A 196 4.89 7.84 -2.99
CA TRP A 196 3.47 7.73 -2.65
C TRP A 196 3.08 6.26 -2.53
N PRO A 197 2.41 5.85 -1.44
CA PRO A 197 2.04 4.45 -1.25
C PRO A 197 1.27 3.84 -2.43
N PRO A 198 0.32 4.54 -3.09
CA PRO A 198 -0.37 3.99 -4.26
C PRO A 198 0.48 3.84 -5.53
N PHE A 199 1.69 4.44 -5.61
CA PHE A 199 2.50 4.46 -6.83
C PHE A 199 2.70 3.07 -7.42
N ARG A 200 3.14 2.11 -6.59
CA ARG A 200 3.46 0.74 -7.05
C ARG A 200 2.22 -0.01 -7.52
N GLY A 201 1.11 0.13 -6.80
CA GLY A 201 -0.17 -0.47 -7.17
C GLY A 201 -0.69 0.09 -8.50
N CYS A 202 -0.73 1.42 -8.62
CA CYS A 202 -1.12 2.10 -9.86
C CYS A 202 -0.25 1.70 -11.04
N ARG A 203 1.08 1.68 -10.87
CA ARG A 203 2.05 1.23 -11.88
C ARG A 203 1.75 -0.20 -12.34
N THR A 204 1.51 -1.10 -11.38
CA THR A 204 1.20 -2.51 -11.67
C THR A 204 -0.11 -2.65 -12.45
N GLN A 205 -1.16 -1.91 -12.08
CA GLN A 205 -2.44 -1.97 -12.78
C GLN A 205 -2.34 -1.43 -14.21
N LEU A 206 -1.63 -0.31 -14.41
CA LEU A 206 -1.37 0.25 -15.74
C LEU A 206 -0.57 -0.71 -16.63
N ALA A 207 0.42 -1.40 -16.08
CA ALA A 207 1.25 -2.36 -16.79
C ALA A 207 0.48 -3.59 -17.30
N ARG A 208 -0.69 -3.92 -16.70
CA ARG A 208 -1.55 -5.02 -17.18
C ARG A 208 -2.21 -4.72 -18.53
N PHE A 209 -2.35 -3.44 -18.89
CA PHE A 209 -3.10 -3.00 -20.07
C PHE A 209 -2.34 -1.88 -20.81
N PRO A 210 -1.14 -2.15 -21.35
CA PRO A 210 -0.33 -1.14 -22.05
C PRO A 210 -1.09 -0.51 -23.24
N GLU A 211 -1.98 -1.24 -23.90
CA GLU A 211 -2.77 -0.81 -25.06
C GLU A 211 -3.72 0.35 -24.82
N VAL A 212 -4.13 0.58 -23.58
CA VAL A 212 -4.95 1.74 -23.19
C VAL A 212 -4.18 2.75 -22.37
N THR A 213 -2.91 2.47 -22.05
CA THR A 213 -2.08 3.30 -21.18
C THR A 213 -1.13 4.21 -21.97
N VAL A 214 -0.54 3.70 -23.06
CA VAL A 214 0.51 4.41 -23.82
C VAL A 214 0.04 5.75 -24.38
N GLY A 215 -1.07 5.78 -25.13
CA GLY A 215 -1.60 7.03 -25.69
C GLY A 215 -1.87 8.12 -24.64
N PRO A 216 -2.55 7.81 -23.51
CA PRO A 216 -2.70 8.75 -22.41
C PRO A 216 -1.39 9.28 -21.81
N ILE A 217 -0.31 8.49 -21.77
CA ILE A 217 1.01 8.96 -21.30
C ILE A 217 1.53 10.09 -22.18
N GLY A 218 1.45 9.96 -23.52
CA GLY A 218 1.93 11.01 -24.43
C GLY A 218 1.23 12.34 -24.18
N LYS A 219 -0.10 12.30 -24.02
CA LYS A 219 -0.92 13.48 -23.70
C LYS A 219 -0.56 14.10 -22.35
N LEU A 220 -0.24 13.26 -21.36
CA LEU A 220 0.12 13.71 -20.03
C LEU A 220 1.50 14.38 -20.02
N ILE A 221 2.50 13.80 -20.68
CA ILE A 221 3.83 14.41 -20.84
C ILE A 221 3.71 15.80 -21.49
N GLU A 222 2.86 15.95 -22.51
CA GLU A 222 2.65 17.24 -23.16
C GLU A 222 2.00 18.27 -22.23
N LYS A 223 1.09 17.82 -21.35
CA LYS A 223 0.40 18.68 -20.38
C LYS A 223 1.30 19.09 -19.22
N GLU A 224 2.14 18.19 -18.72
CA GLU A 224 2.94 18.35 -17.50
C GLU A 224 4.42 18.64 -17.80
N ARG A 225 4.73 19.31 -18.93
CA ARG A 225 6.10 19.62 -19.38
C ARG A 225 7.02 20.32 -18.36
N GLY A 226 6.49 20.84 -17.25
CA GLY A 226 7.26 21.49 -16.19
C GLY A 226 7.52 20.61 -14.96
N ASP A 227 7.12 19.33 -14.98
CA ASP A 227 7.36 18.38 -13.88
C ASP A 227 8.27 17.25 -14.37
N GLY A 228 9.58 17.50 -14.33
CA GLY A 228 10.59 16.56 -14.81
C GLY A 228 10.56 15.22 -14.07
N GLY A 229 10.33 15.24 -12.75
CA GLY A 229 10.23 14.03 -11.93
C GLY A 229 9.07 13.12 -12.34
N TRP A 230 7.90 13.71 -12.63
CA TRP A 230 6.77 12.95 -13.14
C TRP A 230 7.04 12.42 -14.56
N ILE A 231 7.61 13.23 -15.45
CA ILE A 231 7.95 12.78 -16.80
C ILE A 231 8.95 11.63 -16.77
N VAL A 232 10.00 11.71 -15.94
CA VAL A 232 10.96 10.61 -15.73
C VAL A 232 10.21 9.34 -15.33
N SER A 233 9.32 9.43 -14.33
CA SER A 233 8.54 8.28 -13.86
C SER A 233 7.66 7.65 -14.96
N LEU A 234 7.10 8.47 -15.85
CA LEU A 234 6.32 8.00 -17.01
C LEU A 234 7.22 7.35 -18.07
N LEU A 235 8.38 7.91 -18.37
CA LEU A 235 9.33 7.33 -19.32
C LEU A 235 9.89 6.00 -18.82
N GLU A 236 10.22 5.90 -17.53
CA GLU A 236 10.63 4.65 -16.88
C GLU A 236 9.50 3.61 -16.89
N PHE A 237 8.25 4.02 -16.71
CA PHE A 237 7.11 3.12 -16.88
C PHE A 237 7.08 2.52 -18.29
N VAL A 238 7.23 3.37 -19.31
CA VAL A 238 7.19 2.90 -20.69
C VAL A 238 8.39 1.99 -21.00
N ASP A 239 9.59 2.33 -20.54
CA ASP A 239 10.80 1.52 -20.74
C ASP A 239 10.67 0.12 -20.11
N GLU A 240 10.12 0.02 -18.90
CA GLU A 240 10.08 -1.23 -18.14
C GLU A 240 8.82 -2.07 -18.36
N CYS A 241 7.67 -1.43 -18.62
CA CYS A 241 6.36 -2.10 -18.59
C CYS A 241 5.66 -2.18 -19.95
N VAL A 242 6.08 -1.40 -20.96
CA VAL A 242 5.39 -1.35 -22.26
C VAL A 242 6.20 -2.10 -23.32
N PRO A 243 5.59 -3.03 -24.09
CA PRO A 243 6.26 -3.65 -25.23
C PRO A 243 6.76 -2.63 -26.26
N VAL A 244 7.99 -2.78 -26.74
CA VAL A 244 8.60 -1.82 -27.69
C VAL A 244 7.79 -1.65 -28.99
N SER A 245 7.02 -2.66 -29.40
CA SER A 245 6.13 -2.53 -30.57
C SER A 245 5.07 -1.43 -30.44
N MET A 246 4.80 -0.95 -29.22
CA MET A 246 3.79 0.08 -28.92
C MET A 246 4.41 1.46 -28.73
N TRP A 247 5.74 1.54 -28.71
CA TRP A 247 6.49 2.76 -28.43
C TRP A 247 6.40 3.79 -29.57
N GLU A 248 6.18 3.35 -30.81
CA GLU A 248 6.05 4.24 -31.96
C GLU A 248 4.94 5.30 -31.76
N GLU A 249 3.90 5.02 -30.97
CA GLU A 249 2.85 5.99 -30.65
C GLU A 249 3.38 7.21 -29.87
N LEU A 250 4.39 7.02 -29.02
CA LEU A 250 4.97 8.10 -28.19
C LEU A 250 6.09 8.88 -28.90
N LYS A 251 6.61 8.35 -30.02
CA LYS A 251 7.78 8.90 -30.71
C LYS A 251 7.71 10.41 -30.98
N PRO A 252 6.58 11.00 -31.43
CA PRO A 252 6.49 12.45 -31.61
C PRO A 252 6.74 13.19 -30.30
N THR A 253 6.06 12.79 -29.23
CA THR A 253 6.20 13.38 -27.89
C THR A 253 7.63 13.28 -27.36
N ILE A 254 8.28 12.11 -27.52
CA ILE A 254 9.66 11.89 -27.09
C ILE A 254 10.66 12.76 -27.87
N LYS A 255 10.49 12.90 -29.18
CA LYS A 255 11.35 13.80 -29.98
C LYS A 255 11.28 15.23 -29.48
N THR A 256 10.08 15.72 -29.17
CA THR A 256 9.91 17.06 -28.62
C THR A 256 10.58 17.21 -27.24
N LEU A 257 10.62 16.17 -26.39
CA LEU A 257 11.38 16.22 -25.13
C LEU A 257 12.89 16.36 -25.35
N VAL A 258 13.43 15.73 -26.40
CA VAL A 258 14.85 15.85 -26.73
C VAL A 258 15.19 17.23 -27.29
N GLU A 259 14.32 17.78 -28.14
CA GLU A 259 14.55 19.05 -28.86
C GLU A 259 14.32 20.29 -28.00
N GLU A 260 13.41 20.24 -27.03
CA GLU A 260 12.93 21.40 -26.28
C GLU A 260 13.39 21.45 -24.80
N ALA A 261 14.49 20.81 -24.43
CA ALA A 261 15.02 20.93 -23.06
C ALA A 261 15.30 22.42 -22.73
N LYS A 262 14.63 22.99 -21.71
CA LYS A 262 14.68 24.43 -21.40
C LYS A 262 15.74 24.80 -20.35
N GLY A 263 16.52 23.83 -19.89
CA GLY A 263 17.81 24.04 -19.25
C GLY A 263 17.83 23.94 -17.72
N ASP A 264 16.76 23.50 -17.06
CA ASP A 264 16.85 23.09 -15.65
C ASP A 264 17.40 21.65 -15.50
N GLU A 265 17.93 21.31 -14.33
CA GLU A 265 18.60 20.02 -14.05
C GLU A 265 17.68 18.82 -14.30
N ASP A 266 16.42 18.93 -13.92
CA ASP A 266 15.40 17.89 -14.09
C ASP A 266 15.06 17.69 -15.59
N GLU A 267 15.05 18.75 -16.40
CA GLU A 267 14.82 18.72 -17.84
C GLU A 267 16.01 18.10 -18.61
N TRP A 268 17.24 18.26 -18.14
CA TRP A 268 18.40 17.56 -18.73
C TRP A 268 18.29 16.05 -18.52
N GLU A 269 17.89 15.61 -17.33
CA GLU A 269 17.65 14.19 -17.04
C GLU A 269 16.54 13.62 -17.93
N VAL A 270 15.43 14.37 -18.09
CA VAL A 270 14.34 14.00 -19.00
C VAL A 270 14.83 13.88 -20.45
N SER A 271 15.62 14.84 -20.94
CA SER A 271 16.14 14.83 -22.31
C SER A 271 17.08 13.65 -22.58
N ASP A 272 17.96 13.34 -21.63
CA ASP A 272 18.88 12.20 -21.74
C ASP A 272 18.16 10.86 -21.67
N LEU A 273 17.13 10.73 -20.82
CA LEU A 273 16.27 9.55 -20.77
C LEU A 273 15.48 9.40 -22.08
N ALA A 274 14.90 10.48 -22.60
CA ALA A 274 14.20 10.51 -23.88
C ALA A 274 15.11 10.11 -25.06
N ARG A 275 16.36 10.58 -25.08
CA ARG A 275 17.34 10.19 -26.11
C ARG A 275 17.67 8.70 -26.07
N ARG A 276 17.96 8.15 -24.88
CA ARG A 276 18.19 6.70 -24.70
C ARG A 276 17.01 5.87 -25.19
N TRP A 277 15.80 6.36 -24.96
CA TRP A 277 14.58 5.70 -25.37
C TRP A 277 14.39 5.70 -26.90
N LEU A 278 14.65 6.83 -27.58
CA LEU A 278 14.66 6.90 -29.05
C LEU A 278 15.69 5.97 -29.67
N GLU A 279 16.91 5.90 -29.13
CA GLU A 279 17.95 4.98 -29.61
C GLU A 279 17.50 3.51 -29.50
N LYS A 280 16.84 3.13 -28.40
CA LYS A 280 16.29 1.78 -28.22
C LYS A 280 15.20 1.46 -29.26
N LEU A 281 14.34 2.43 -29.55
CA LEU A 281 13.28 2.28 -30.55
C LEU A 281 13.86 2.08 -31.95
N GLU A 282 14.85 2.89 -32.34
CA GLU A 282 15.49 2.83 -33.65
C GLU A 282 16.27 1.53 -33.87
N ARG A 283 16.92 0.99 -32.83
CA ARG A 283 17.66 -0.29 -32.91
C ARG A 283 16.76 -1.52 -33.10
N LYS A 284 15.48 -1.46 -32.74
CA LYS A 284 14.51 -2.56 -32.88
C LYS A 284 13.67 -2.51 -34.16
N SER A 285 13.76 -1.41 -34.92
CA SER A 285 13.08 -1.20 -36.19
C SER A 285 13.92 -1.62 -37.41
N VAL A 286 15.11 -2.21 -37.18
CA VAL A 286 16.04 -2.80 -38.16
C VAL A 286 16.04 -4.31 -37.99
#